data_AF-K1SAZ0-F1
#
_entry.id   AF-K1SAZ0-F1
#
_cell.length_a   1.000
_cell.length_b   1.000
_cell.length_c   1.000
_cell.angle_alpha   90.00
_cell.angle_beta   90.00
_cell.angle_gamma   90.00
#
_symmetry.space_group_name_H-M   'P 1'
#
loop_
_entity.id
_entity.type
_entity.pdbx_description
1 polymer ?
#
loop_
_entity_poly.entity_id
_entity_poly.type
_entity_poly.pdbx_seq_one_letter_code
_entity_poly.pdbx_strand_id
1 'polypeptide(L)' 'MDIAKERIMNTQKSISQISDEMGFQYPQHFTRWFKKMEGCTPNEYRNEIIKQAIN' A
#
# COMPACT_ATOMS: atom_id res chain seq x y z
N MET A 1 -0.17 -9.39 6.20
CA MET A 1 -0.17 -8.84 4.83
C MET A 1 -1.56 -8.33 4.44
N ASP A 2 -2.63 -9.07 4.77
CA ASP A 2 -3.99 -8.74 4.32
C ASP A 2 -4.47 -7.34 4.74
N ILE A 3 -4.17 -6.94 5.98
CA ILE A 3 -4.50 -5.58 6.48
C ILE A 3 -3.82 -4.49 5.64
N ALA A 4 -2.58 -4.69 5.21
CA ALA A 4 -1.84 -3.72 4.40
C ALA A 4 -2.52 -3.51 3.05
N LYS A 5 -2.88 -4.62 2.39
CA LYS A 5 -3.62 -4.61 1.12
C LYS A 5 -4.98 -3.94 1.30
N GLU A 6 -5.75 -4.34 2.32
CA GLU A 6 -7.06 -3.76 2.62
C GLU A 6 -6.96 -2.24 2.82
N ARG A 7 -5.98 -1.77 3.59
CA ARG A 7 -5.76 -0.33 3.83
C ARG A 7 -5.36 0.41 2.55
N ILE A 8 -4.55 -0.21 1.68
CA ILE A 8 -4.16 0.39 0.39
C ILE A 8 -5.35 0.49 -0.56
N MET A 9 -6.25 -0.51 -0.58
CA MET A 9 -7.41 -0.59 -1.47
C MET A 9 -8.59 0.26 -1.01
N ASN A 10 -8.90 0.26 0.29
CA ASN A 10 -10.17 0.76 0.81
C ASN A 10 -10.07 2.16 1.42
N THR A 11 -8.99 2.89 1.19
CA THR A 11 -8.79 4.21 1.79
C THR A 11 -8.23 5.22 0.80
N GLN A 12 -8.67 6.48 0.95
CA GLN A 12 -8.07 7.66 0.31
C GLN A 12 -6.78 8.10 1.02
N LYS A 13 -6.27 7.30 1.97
CA LYS A 13 -5.08 7.65 2.74
C LYS A 13 -3.84 7.55 1.85
N SER A 14 -2.94 8.51 2.04
CA SER A 14 -1.60 8.43 1.44
C SER A 14 -0.85 7.19 1.94
N ILE A 15 0.14 6.74 1.18
CA ILE A 15 1.02 5.63 1.60
C ILE A 15 1.77 5.98 2.90
N SER A 16 2.03 7.26 3.16
CA SER A 16 2.62 7.71 4.43
C SER A 16 1.68 7.47 5.61
N GLN A 17 0.40 7.87 5.50
CA GLN A 17 -0.58 7.64 6.56
C GLN A 17 -0.80 6.15 6.83
N ILE A 18 -0.82 5.33 5.78
CA ILE A 18 -0.92 3.87 5.93
C ILE A 18 0.34 3.31 6.61
N SER A 19 1.52 3.81 6.26
CA SER A 19 2.78 3.45 6.92
C SER A 19 2.72 3.75 8.43
N ASP A 20 2.25 4.95 8.80
CA ASP A 20 2.13 5.38 10.19
C ASP A 20 1.17 4.47 10.97
N GLU A 21 0.00 4.15 10.40
CA GLU A 21 -0.99 3.24 10.99
C GLU A 21 -0.49 1.81 11.16
N MET A 22 0.45 1.41 10.31
CA MET A 22 1.09 0.10 10.37
C MET A 22 2.31 0.07 11.29
N GLY A 23 2.61 1.16 11.99
CA GLY A 23 3.70 1.24 12.97
C GLY A 23 5.09 1.40 12.36
N PHE A 24 5.19 1.80 11.10
CA PHE A 24 6.48 2.11 10.47
C PHE A 24 6.87 3.55 10.77
N GLN A 25 8.03 3.72 11.41
CA GLN A 25 8.61 5.05 11.67
C GLN A 25 8.94 5.83 10.38
N TYR A 26 9.16 5.13 9.27
CA TYR A 26 9.50 5.75 8.00
C TYR A 26 8.74 5.10 6.82
N PRO A 27 8.02 5.88 6.00
CA PRO A 27 7.26 5.38 4.84
C PRO A 27 8.08 4.58 3.82
N GLN A 28 9.37 4.89 3.66
CA GLN A 28 10.27 4.12 2.81
C GLN A 28 10.47 2.68 3.29
N HIS A 29 10.42 2.42 4.61
CA HIS A 29 10.53 1.05 5.13
C HIS A 29 9.26 0.26 4.85
N PHE A 30 8.09 0.86 5.03
CA PHE A 30 6.82 0.26 4.63
C PHE A 30 6.83 -0.08 3.13
N THR A 31 7.25 0.85 2.29
CA THR A 31 7.31 0.65 0.83
C THR A 31 8.23 -0.52 0.45
N ARG A 32 9.43 -0.60 1.04
CA ARG A 32 10.38 -1.70 0.79
C ARG A 32 9.86 -3.03 1.31
N TRP A 33 9.28 -3.04 2.51
CA TRP A 33 8.67 -4.22 3.12
C TRP A 33 7.54 -4.76 2.24
N PHE A 34 6.60 -3.89 1.83
CA PHE A 34 5.48 -4.27 1.00
C PHE A 34 5.95 -4.81 -0.36
N LYS A 35 6.92 -4.14 -1.02
CA LYS A 35 7.50 -4.61 -2.28
C LYS A 35 8.17 -5.97 -2.16
N LYS A 36 8.84 -6.25 -1.03
CA LYS A 36 9.44 -7.56 -0.78
C LYS A 36 8.36 -8.66 -0.65
N MET A 37 7.19 -8.32 -0.11
CA MET A 37 6.10 -9.29 0.11
C MET A 37 5.24 -9.51 -1.14
N GLU A 38 4.98 -8.46 -1.92
CA GLU A 38 4.00 -8.48 -3.03
C GLU A 38 4.62 -8.35 -4.42
N GLY A 39 5.92 -8.07 -4.51
CA GLY A 39 6.62 -7.88 -5.78
C GLY A 39 6.46 -6.48 -6.39
N CYS A 40 5.49 -5.69 -5.94
CA CYS A 40 5.26 -4.31 -6.38
C CYS A 40 5.17 -3.33 -5.19
N THR A 41 5.35 -2.04 -5.45
CA THR A 41 5.21 -1.00 -4.43
C THR A 41 3.73 -0.79 -4.05
N PRO A 42 3.44 -0.22 -2.86
CA PRO A 42 2.07 0.09 -2.46
C PRO A 42 1.30 0.97 -3.46
N ASN A 43 2.00 1.93 -4.10
CA ASN A 43 1.39 2.79 -5.12
C ASN A 43 1.11 2.05 -6.43
N GLU A 44 2.03 1.18 -6.88
CA GLU A 44 1.78 0.33 -8.06
C GLU A 44 0.57 -0.56 -7.82
N TYR A 45 0.52 -1.24 -6.66
CA TYR A 45 -0.62 -2.07 -6.26
C TYR A 45 -1.94 -1.29 -6.27
N ARG A 46 -1.97 -0.09 -5.67
CA ARG A 46 -3.16 0.77 -5.67
C ARG A 46 -3.61 1.14 -7.08
N ASN A 47 -2.66 1.54 -7.93
CA ASN A 47 -2.96 1.96 -9.29
C ASN A 47 -3.51 0.81 -10.14
N GLU A 48 -3.00 -0.41 -9.95
CA GLU A 48 -3.51 -1.60 -10.63
C GLU A 48 -4.97 -1.89 -10.27
N ILE A 49 -5.32 -1.80 -8.98
CA ILE A 49 -6.71 -1.99 -8.52
C ILE A 49 -7.65 -0.92 -9.10
N ILE A 50 -7.23 0.35 -9.11
CA ILE A 50 -8.02 1.43 -9.71
C ILE A 50 -8.25 1.19 -11.20
N LYS A 51 -7.22 0.76 -11.94
CA LYS A 51 -7.36 0.42 -13.36
C LYS A 51 -8.33 -0.73 -13.59
N GLN A 52 -8.32 -1.75 -12.75
CA GLN A 52 -9.25 -2.88 -12.84
C GLN A 52 -10.70 -2.48 -12.54
N ALA A 53 -10.92 -1.56 -11.60
CA ALA A 53 -12.26 -1.11 -11.24
C ALA A 53 -12.94 -0.19 -12.28
N ILE A 54 -12.18 0.35 -13.23
CA ILE A 54 -12.67 1.26 -14.29
C ILE A 54 -12.94 0.50 -15.61
N ASN A 55 -12.51 -0.76 -15.71
CA ASN A 55 -12.79 -1.66 -16.84
C ASN A 55 -14.01 -2.54 -16.56
#